data_AF-A0A4D6X0V1-F1
#
_entry.id   AF-A0A4D6X0V1-F1
#
_cell.length_a   1.000
_cell.length_b   1.000
_cell.length_c   1.000
_cell.angle_alpha   90.00
_cell.angle_beta   90.00
_cell.angle_gamma   90.00
#
_symmetry.space_group_name_H-M   'P 1'
#
loop_
_entity.id
_entity.type
_entity.pdbx_description
1 polymer ?
#
loop_
_entity_poly.entity_id
_entity_poly.type
_entity_poly.pdbx_seq_one_letter_code
_entity_poly.pdbx_strand_id
1 'polypeptide(L)'
;MHNKIKFKNKLDLLLISIEALDLYTTNTLYKYIVQNTKLSQYIFLIRSGNCIRNVKNHTLFNFYHTIVISYQIYIYLKQIYLQEIIIKILNNHCNSINNSIEKQYFNRFKYIYERTQNSYNHYSYYQKVNIKQIAIINLYLIYKINNNYGFYFLIKYLLY
;
A
#
# COMPACT_ATOMS: atom_id res chain seq x y z
N MET A 1 -9.81 -17.39 9.83
CA MET A 1 -10.11 -15.94 9.70
C MET A 1 -8.90 -15.04 9.95
N HIS A 2 -8.02 -15.34 10.93
CA HIS A 2 -6.89 -14.47 11.28
C HIS A 2 -5.91 -14.11 10.13
N ASN A 3 -5.55 -15.07 9.26
CA ASN A 3 -4.59 -14.80 8.17
C ASN A 3 -5.14 -13.85 7.11
N LYS A 4 -6.46 -13.85 6.87
CA LYS A 4 -7.11 -12.91 5.93
C LYS A 4 -7.07 -11.47 6.46
N ILE A 5 -7.21 -11.29 7.78
CA ILE A 5 -7.08 -9.98 8.44
C ILE A 5 -5.64 -9.47 8.36
N LYS A 6 -4.65 -10.34 8.56
CA LYS A 6 -3.22 -9.99 8.40
C LYS A 6 -2.87 -9.60 6.96
N PHE A 7 -3.28 -10.39 5.97
CA PHE A 7 -3.10 -10.06 4.55
C PHE A 7 -3.67 -8.69 4.21
N LYS A 8 -4.91 -8.44 4.65
CA LYS A 8 -5.60 -7.17 4.42
C LYS A 8 -4.82 -5.99 4.99
N ASN A 9 -4.41 -6.07 6.25
CA ASN A 9 -3.69 -4.99 6.89
C ASN A 9 -2.34 -4.71 6.18
N LYS A 10 -1.64 -5.75 5.74
CA LYS A 10 -0.38 -5.61 4.97
C LYS A 10 -0.62 -4.97 3.60
N LEU A 11 -1.68 -5.37 2.90
CA LEU A 11 -2.06 -4.80 1.61
C LEU A 11 -2.48 -3.33 1.75
N ASP A 12 -3.29 -3.00 2.76
CA ASP A 12 -3.73 -1.63 3.04
C ASP A 12 -2.53 -0.71 3.32
N LEU A 13 -1.59 -1.13 4.17
CA LEU A 13 -0.37 -0.36 4.44
C LEU A 13 0.52 -0.16 3.20
N LEU A 14 0.62 -1.19 2.35
CA LEU A 14 1.33 -1.10 1.08
C LEU A 14 0.66 -0.08 0.15
N LEU A 15 -0.67 -0.12 0.03
CA LEU A 15 -1.43 0.82 -0.80
C LEU A 15 -1.35 2.26 -0.28
N ILE A 16 -1.39 2.46 1.03
CA ILE A 16 -1.17 3.78 1.65
C ILE A 16 0.23 4.31 1.30
N SER A 17 1.24 3.44 1.32
CA SER A 17 2.61 3.80 0.96
C SER A 17 2.72 4.20 -0.51
N ILE A 18 2.03 3.48 -1.39
CA ILE A 18 1.97 3.81 -2.82
C ILE A 18 1.25 5.15 -3.04
N GLU A 19 0.08 5.35 -2.44
CA GLU A 19 -0.69 6.60 -2.55
C GLU A 19 0.07 7.81 -1.98
N ALA A 20 0.90 7.60 -0.96
CA ALA A 20 1.75 8.64 -0.40
C ALA A 20 2.92 9.05 -1.32
N LEU A 21 3.43 8.12 -2.15
CA LEU A 21 4.53 8.38 -3.09
C LEU A 21 4.09 9.24 -4.28
N ASP A 22 2.94 8.92 -4.86
CA ASP A 22 2.36 9.71 -5.94
C ASP A 22 0.83 9.79 -5.76
N LEU A 23 0.31 11.01 -5.65
CA LEU A 23 -1.12 11.24 -5.40
C LEU A 23 -2.01 10.73 -6.53
N TYR A 24 -1.46 10.64 -7.75
CA TYR A 24 -2.16 10.15 -8.93
C TYR A 24 -1.96 8.65 -9.17
N THR A 25 -1.12 7.98 -8.36
CA THR A 25 -0.91 6.51 -8.39
C THR A 25 -2.21 5.76 -8.46
N THR A 26 -3.20 6.19 -7.68
CA THR A 26 -4.46 5.48 -7.57
C THR A 26 -5.33 5.65 -8.81
N ASN A 27 -5.25 6.79 -9.50
CA ASN A 27 -5.94 7.00 -10.77
C ASN A 27 -5.23 6.26 -11.91
N THR A 28 -3.90 6.16 -11.87
CA THR A 28 -3.10 5.44 -12.88
C THR A 28 -3.18 3.92 -12.69
N LEU A 29 -3.05 3.41 -11.46
CA LEU A 29 -3.36 2.01 -11.11
C LEU A 29 -4.79 1.66 -11.45
N TYR A 30 -5.75 2.54 -11.14
CA TYR A 30 -7.14 2.35 -11.52
C TYR A 30 -7.24 2.21 -13.04
N LYS A 31 -6.72 3.14 -13.84
CA LYS A 31 -6.71 3.01 -15.31
C LYS A 31 -6.06 1.72 -15.81
N TYR A 32 -4.89 1.36 -15.27
CA TYR A 32 -4.17 0.13 -15.64
C TYR A 32 -4.95 -1.15 -15.33
N ILE A 33 -5.66 -1.18 -14.21
CA ILE A 33 -6.38 -2.36 -13.75
C ILE A 33 -7.80 -2.42 -14.35
N VAL A 34 -8.43 -1.25 -14.56
CA VAL A 34 -9.74 -1.09 -15.22
C VAL A 34 -9.69 -1.47 -16.68
N GLN A 35 -8.63 -1.12 -17.41
CA GLN A 35 -8.50 -1.46 -18.82
C GLN A 35 -8.40 -2.98 -19.07
N ASN A 36 -7.93 -3.74 -18.08
CA ASN A 36 -7.65 -5.15 -18.27
C ASN A 36 -8.67 -6.10 -17.64
N THR A 37 -9.57 -5.65 -16.76
CA THR A 37 -10.50 -6.56 -16.05
C THR A 37 -11.69 -5.84 -15.38
N LYS A 38 -12.76 -6.58 -15.04
CA LYS A 38 -13.85 -6.17 -14.12
C LYS A 38 -13.37 -5.85 -12.68
N LEU A 39 -12.07 -5.65 -12.46
CA LEU A 39 -11.45 -5.36 -11.15
C LEU A 39 -11.61 -3.90 -10.69
N SER A 40 -12.13 -3.02 -11.52
CA SER A 40 -12.40 -1.61 -11.18
C SER A 40 -13.25 -1.47 -9.92
N GLN A 41 -14.26 -2.34 -9.79
CA GLN A 41 -15.11 -2.45 -8.61
C GLN A 41 -14.28 -2.87 -7.40
N TYR A 42 -13.39 -3.86 -7.51
CA TYR A 42 -12.61 -4.34 -6.36
C TYR A 42 -11.64 -3.30 -5.81
N ILE A 43 -10.97 -2.51 -6.65
CA ILE A 43 -10.05 -1.45 -6.19
C ILE A 43 -10.83 -0.30 -5.56
N PHE A 44 -11.93 0.12 -6.18
CA PHE A 44 -12.82 1.10 -5.58
C PHE A 44 -13.37 0.60 -4.23
N LEU A 45 -13.63 -0.70 -4.11
CA LEU A 45 -14.15 -1.34 -2.90
C LEU A 45 -13.04 -1.65 -1.86
N ILE A 46 -11.77 -1.76 -2.28
CA ILE A 46 -10.58 -1.73 -1.41
C ILE A 46 -10.44 -0.31 -0.84
N ARG A 47 -10.47 0.74 -1.68
CA ARG A 47 -10.33 2.15 -1.27
C ARG A 47 -11.47 2.67 -0.41
N SER A 48 -12.71 2.34 -0.75
CA SER A 48 -13.89 2.75 0.03
C SER A 48 -14.07 1.91 1.31
N GLY A 49 -13.20 0.94 1.56
CA GLY A 49 -13.32 0.01 2.68
C GLY A 49 -14.52 -0.94 2.58
N ASN A 50 -15.32 -0.87 1.52
CA ASN A 50 -16.67 -1.45 1.48
C ASN A 50 -16.78 -2.92 1.05
N CYS A 51 -15.86 -3.51 0.27
CA CYS A 51 -15.92 -4.96 0.01
C CYS A 51 -15.21 -5.81 1.04
N ILE A 52 -14.16 -5.29 1.67
CA ILE A 52 -13.32 -6.09 2.57
C ILE A 52 -13.76 -5.97 4.03
N ARG A 53 -14.78 -5.15 4.34
CA ARG A 53 -15.32 -4.94 5.70
C ARG A 53 -16.75 -5.43 5.87
N ASN A 54 -17.44 -5.78 4.79
CA ASN A 54 -18.81 -6.27 4.86
C ASN A 54 -18.81 -7.80 4.75
N VAL A 55 -19.14 -8.52 5.83
CA VAL A 55 -19.09 -10.00 5.94
C VAL A 55 -19.77 -10.70 4.76
N LYS A 56 -20.80 -10.08 4.17
CA LYS A 56 -21.54 -10.57 3.00
C LYS A 56 -20.76 -10.52 1.67
N ASN A 57 -19.72 -9.68 1.55
CA ASN A 57 -18.89 -9.52 0.35
C ASN A 57 -17.54 -10.26 0.42
N HIS A 58 -17.24 -10.95 1.54
CA HIS A 58 -16.00 -11.73 1.72
C HIS A 58 -15.82 -12.89 0.72
N THR A 59 -16.89 -13.24 -0.01
CA THR A 59 -16.89 -14.27 -1.06
C THR A 59 -16.20 -13.81 -2.34
N LEU A 60 -15.94 -12.51 -2.52
CA LEU A 60 -15.39 -11.95 -3.76
C LEU A 60 -13.85 -12.02 -3.87
N PHE A 61 -13.13 -12.12 -2.74
CA PHE A 61 -11.66 -12.22 -2.73
C PHE A 61 -11.22 -13.69 -2.63
N ASN A 62 -11.19 -14.37 -3.76
CA ASN A 62 -10.54 -15.67 -3.87
C ASN A 62 -9.03 -15.51 -4.19
N PHE A 63 -8.28 -16.60 -4.09
CA PHE A 63 -6.83 -16.63 -4.30
C PHE A 63 -6.42 -16.07 -5.67
N TYR A 64 -7.22 -16.32 -6.71
CA TYR A 64 -6.99 -15.78 -8.05
C TYR A 64 -6.99 -14.24 -8.05
N HIS A 65 -8.01 -13.61 -7.45
CA HIS A 65 -8.06 -12.14 -7.37
C HIS A 65 -6.87 -11.56 -6.59
N THR A 66 -6.44 -12.22 -5.52
CA THR A 66 -5.25 -11.83 -4.76
C THR A 66 -3.99 -11.86 -5.60
N ILE A 67 -3.76 -12.92 -6.40
CA ILE A 67 -2.61 -13.00 -7.31
C ILE A 67 -2.67 -11.88 -8.35
N VAL A 68 -3.83 -11.68 -8.98
CA VAL A 68 -3.98 -10.65 -10.03
C VAL A 68 -3.69 -9.26 -9.47
N ILE A 69 -4.26 -8.90 -8.32
CA ILE A 69 -4.00 -7.60 -7.68
C ILE A 69 -2.53 -7.46 -7.30
N SER A 70 -1.92 -8.50 -6.74
CA SER A 70 -0.50 -8.49 -6.38
C SER A 70 0.39 -8.30 -7.60
N TYR A 71 0.04 -8.92 -8.73
CA TYR A 71 0.79 -8.78 -9.98
C TYR A 71 0.68 -7.38 -10.58
N GLN A 72 -0.50 -6.77 -10.53
CA GLN A 72 -0.70 -5.39 -10.99
C GLN A 72 0.06 -4.39 -10.12
N ILE A 73 0.02 -4.56 -8.80
CA ILE A 73 0.85 -3.79 -7.87
C ILE A 73 2.33 -3.98 -8.20
N TYR A 74 2.78 -5.22 -8.44
CA TYR A 74 4.16 -5.50 -8.80
C TYR A 74 4.61 -4.75 -10.06
N ILE A 75 3.84 -4.82 -11.15
CA ILE A 75 4.15 -4.09 -12.39
C ILE A 75 4.25 -2.60 -12.12
N TYR A 76 3.26 -2.04 -11.40
CA TYR A 76 3.21 -0.63 -11.10
C TYR A 76 4.44 -0.18 -10.30
N LEU A 77 4.81 -0.94 -9.26
CA LEU A 77 5.95 -0.63 -8.42
C LEU A 77 7.29 -0.67 -9.18
N LYS A 78 7.40 -1.39 -10.30
CA LYS A 78 8.63 -1.42 -11.11
C LYS A 78 8.85 -0.17 -11.97
N GLN A 79 7.94 0.79 -11.97
CA GLN A 79 8.14 2.03 -12.72
C GLN A 79 9.39 2.78 -12.21
N ILE A 80 10.29 3.12 -13.14
CA ILE A 80 11.62 3.70 -12.83
C ILE A 80 11.49 4.95 -11.95
N TYR A 81 10.57 5.86 -12.29
CA TYR A 81 10.37 7.09 -11.52
C TYR A 81 9.98 6.84 -10.06
N LEU A 82 9.17 5.80 -9.78
CA LEU A 82 8.82 5.45 -8.39
C LEU A 82 10.06 4.99 -7.63
N GLN A 83 10.86 4.14 -8.27
CA GLN A 83 12.07 3.59 -7.66
C GLN A 83 13.09 4.68 -7.35
N GLU A 84 13.26 5.66 -8.23
CA GLU A 84 14.09 6.83 -7.99
C GLU A 84 13.60 7.65 -6.78
N ILE A 85 12.29 7.91 -6.69
CA ILE A 85 11.69 8.63 -5.55
C ILE A 85 11.91 7.84 -4.25
N ILE A 86 11.68 6.52 -4.27
CA ILE A 86 11.85 5.64 -3.11
C ILE A 86 13.30 5.65 -2.62
N ILE A 87 14.26 5.45 -3.53
CA ILE A 87 15.69 5.47 -3.19
C ILE A 87 16.08 6.81 -2.60
N LYS A 88 15.58 7.92 -3.17
CA LYS A 88 15.83 9.27 -2.66
C LYS A 88 15.30 9.45 -1.24
N ILE A 89 14.07 9.01 -0.96
CA ILE A 89 13.50 9.10 0.39
C ILE A 89 14.28 8.24 1.39
N LEU A 90 14.60 6.99 1.03
CA LEU A 90 15.35 6.08 1.90
C LEU A 90 16.76 6.60 2.20
N ASN A 91 17.47 7.11 1.19
CA ASN A 91 18.80 7.69 1.37
C ASN A 91 18.77 8.94 2.26
N ASN A 92 17.79 9.84 2.06
CA ASN A 92 17.62 11.00 2.93
C ASN A 92 17.38 10.56 4.39
N HIS A 93 16.55 9.53 4.57
CA HIS A 93 16.20 9.02 5.88
C HIS A 93 17.43 8.44 6.62
N CYS A 94 18.22 7.59 5.94
CA CYS A 94 19.44 7.01 6.52
C CYS A 94 20.50 8.06 6.85
N ASN A 95 20.64 9.07 6.00
CA ASN A 95 21.66 10.12 6.15
C ASN A 95 21.18 11.31 7.01
N SER A 96 19.97 11.24 7.58
CA SER A 96 19.36 12.33 8.36
C SER A 96 19.32 13.67 7.60
N ILE A 97 19.17 13.62 6.27
CA ILE A 97 19.11 14.80 5.42
C ILE A 97 17.69 15.37 5.50
N ASN A 98 17.53 16.59 6.00
CA ASN A 98 16.24 17.25 6.06
C ASN A 98 15.78 17.67 4.66
N ASN A 99 15.03 16.80 3.97
CA ASN A 99 14.57 17.02 2.60
C ASN A 99 13.06 17.18 2.51
N SER A 100 12.60 18.09 1.64
CA SER A 100 11.19 18.35 1.39
C SER A 100 10.44 17.13 0.88
N ILE A 101 11.09 16.25 0.11
CA ILE A 101 10.46 15.05 -0.47
C ILE A 101 10.16 14.00 0.61
N GLU A 102 11.10 13.74 1.51
CA GLU A 102 10.90 12.83 2.65
C GLU A 102 9.76 13.35 3.55
N LYS A 103 9.79 14.65 3.86
CA LYS A 103 8.73 15.29 4.67
C LYS A 103 7.36 15.22 4.00
N GLN A 104 7.29 15.45 2.69
CA GLN A 104 6.05 15.34 1.93
C GLN A 104 5.50 13.91 1.95
N TYR A 105 6.36 12.90 1.73
CA TYR A 105 5.98 11.51 1.81
C TYR A 105 5.41 11.16 3.18
N PHE A 106 6.09 11.50 4.28
CA PHE A 106 5.60 11.19 5.62
C PHE A 106 4.33 11.92 5.99
N ASN A 107 4.20 13.19 5.60
CA ASN A 107 2.97 13.95 5.85
C ASN A 107 1.79 13.34 5.11
N ARG A 108 1.97 12.92 3.84
CA ARG A 108 0.94 12.25 3.05
C ARG A 108 0.60 10.88 3.63
N PHE A 109 1.61 10.07 3.95
CA PHE A 109 1.42 8.77 4.57
C PHE A 109 0.61 8.91 5.86
N LYS A 110 1.02 9.82 6.75
CA LYS A 110 0.34 10.10 8.00
C LYS A 110 -1.11 10.51 7.76
N TYR A 111 -1.36 11.46 6.86
CA TYR A 111 -2.71 11.91 6.54
C TYR A 111 -3.61 10.77 6.03
N ILE A 112 -3.13 9.96 5.10
CA ILE A 112 -3.90 8.83 4.54
C ILE A 112 -4.11 7.76 5.61
N TYR A 113 -3.09 7.44 6.41
CA TYR A 113 -3.16 6.50 7.52
C TYR A 113 -4.18 6.95 8.57
N GLU A 114 -4.11 8.19 9.02
CA GLU A 114 -5.05 8.75 9.99
C GLU A 114 -6.47 8.79 9.42
N ARG A 115 -6.66 9.20 8.16
CA ARG A 115 -7.99 9.16 7.50
C ARG A 115 -8.57 7.74 7.44
N THR A 116 -7.73 6.74 7.17
CA THR A 116 -8.14 5.33 7.05
C THR A 116 -8.31 4.61 8.38
N GLN A 117 -7.73 5.13 9.47
CA GLN A 117 -7.80 4.55 10.83
C GLN A 117 -8.76 5.33 11.77
N ASN A 118 -8.81 6.67 11.70
CA ASN A 118 -9.72 7.50 12.52
C ASN A 118 -11.19 7.30 12.16
N SER A 119 -11.49 6.90 10.93
CA SER A 119 -12.84 6.47 10.54
C SER A 119 -13.27 5.14 11.19
N TYR A 120 -12.37 4.44 11.88
CA TYR A 120 -12.62 3.13 12.51
C TYR A 120 -12.45 3.10 14.02
N ASN A 121 -11.80 4.09 14.64
CA ASN A 121 -11.47 4.02 16.05
C ASN A 121 -11.57 5.40 16.74
N HIS A 122 -12.73 5.68 17.35
CA HIS A 122 -12.80 6.70 18.41
C HIS A 122 -11.90 6.36 19.62
N TYR A 123 -11.47 5.09 19.76
CA TYR A 123 -10.69 4.58 20.89
C TYR A 123 -9.17 4.44 20.64
N SER A 124 -8.65 4.69 19.43
CA SER A 124 -7.22 4.47 19.13
C SER A 124 -6.31 5.67 19.46
N TYR A 125 -6.85 6.73 20.07
CA TYR A 125 -6.08 7.90 20.53
C TYR A 125 -4.95 7.54 21.52
N TYR A 126 -4.94 6.33 22.09
CA TYR A 126 -4.07 5.95 23.21
C TYR A 126 -2.84 5.10 22.85
N GLN A 127 -2.68 4.63 21.61
CA GLN A 127 -1.43 3.94 21.23
C GLN A 127 -0.57 4.88 20.40
N LYS A 128 0.60 5.25 20.94
CA LYS A 128 1.68 5.93 20.20
C LYS A 128 2.25 4.99 19.13
N VAL A 129 1.46 4.71 18.09
CA VAL A 129 1.91 3.97 16.93
C VAL A 129 2.95 4.83 16.23
N ASN A 130 4.15 4.30 16.03
CA ASN A 130 5.21 5.00 15.33
C ASN A 130 4.92 5.00 13.82
N ILE A 131 4.04 5.91 13.37
CA ILE A 131 3.59 6.04 11.99
C ILE A 131 4.78 6.20 11.03
N LYS A 132 5.80 6.97 11.44
CA LYS A 132 7.01 7.19 10.64
C LYS A 132 7.74 5.86 10.39
N GLN A 133 7.92 5.05 11.43
CA GLN A 133 8.55 3.73 11.31
C GLN A 133 7.75 2.79 10.40
N ILE A 134 6.42 2.77 10.54
CA ILE A 134 5.55 1.96 9.65
C ILE A 134 5.73 2.40 8.20
N ALA A 135 5.75 3.71 7.95
CA ALA A 135 5.95 4.26 6.60
C ALA A 135 7.30 3.82 6.01
N ILE A 136 8.40 3.96 6.75
CA ILE A 136 9.74 3.55 6.28
C ILE A 136 9.81 2.06 5.99
N ILE A 137 9.26 1.22 6.88
CA ILE A 137 9.25 -0.23 6.68
C ILE A 137 8.53 -0.56 5.37
N ASN A 138 7.34 -0.01 5.13
CA ASN A 138 6.60 -0.28 3.90
C ASN A 138 7.30 0.29 2.67
N LEU A 139 7.94 1.45 2.77
CA LEU A 139 8.76 2.02 1.71
C LEU A 139 9.95 1.12 1.35
N TYR A 140 10.61 0.54 2.36
CA TYR A 140 11.70 -0.41 2.16
C TYR A 140 11.23 -1.73 1.53
N LEU A 141 10.04 -2.20 1.89
CA LEU A 141 9.44 -3.36 1.24
C LEU A 141 9.22 -3.09 -0.26
N ILE A 142 8.71 -1.90 -0.60
CA ILE A 142 8.53 -1.50 -2.00
C ILE A 142 9.87 -1.45 -2.75
N TYR A 143 10.91 -0.90 -2.12
CA TYR A 143 12.26 -0.93 -2.68
C TYR A 143 12.74 -2.36 -2.98
N LYS A 144 12.51 -3.31 -2.06
CA LYS A 144 12.89 -4.73 -2.24
C LYS A 144 12.11 -5.43 -3.36
N ILE A 145 10.89 -4.99 -3.66
CA ILE A 145 10.07 -5.53 -4.75
C ILE A 145 10.69 -5.24 -6.14
N ASN A 146 11.61 -4.29 -6.26
CA ASN A 146 12.26 -4.03 -7.54
C ASN A 146 13.29 -5.10 -7.96
N ASN A 147 13.65 -6.02 -7.07
CA ASN A 147 14.61 -7.07 -7.36
C ASN A 147 14.04 -8.16 -8.31
N ASN A 148 14.91 -8.99 -8.87
CA ASN A 148 14.54 -10.10 -9.77
C ASN A 148 13.51 -11.06 -9.14
N TYR A 149 13.58 -11.28 -7.82
CA TYR A 149 12.62 -12.09 -7.04
C TYR A 149 11.50 -11.27 -6.38
N GLY A 150 11.30 -10.03 -6.83
CA GLY A 150 10.42 -9.06 -6.19
C GLY A 150 8.95 -9.46 -6.15
N PHE A 151 8.45 -10.16 -7.17
CA PHE A 151 7.08 -10.66 -7.17
C PHE A 151 6.88 -11.77 -6.13
N TYR A 152 7.83 -12.71 -6.06
CA TYR A 152 7.84 -13.74 -5.01
C TYR A 152 7.92 -13.09 -3.62
N PHE A 153 8.76 -12.08 -3.44
CA PHE A 153 8.87 -11.32 -2.19
C PHE A 153 7.54 -10.64 -1.82
N LEU A 154 6.85 -10.01 -2.78
CA LEU A 154 5.54 -9.40 -2.56
C LEU A 154 4.49 -10.42 -2.12
N ILE A 155 4.41 -11.56 -2.82
CA ILE A 155 3.49 -12.66 -2.44
C ILE A 155 3.82 -13.16 -1.03
N LYS A 156 5.10 -13.39 -0.75
CA LYS A 156 5.57 -13.86 0.56
C LYS A 156 5.17 -12.88 1.65
N TYR A 157 5.45 -11.59 1.46
CA TYR A 157 5.07 -10.53 2.39
C TYR A 157 3.57 -10.51 2.64
N LEU A 158 2.76 -10.54 1.59
CA LEU A 158 1.30 -10.44 1.73
C LEU A 158 0.69 -11.67 2.40
N LEU A 159 1.12 -12.88 2.04
CA LEU A 159 0.48 -14.14 2.46
C LEU A 159 1.07 -14.74 3.76
N TYR A 160 2.33 -14.46 4.10
CA TYR A 160 3.04 -15.01 5.26
C TYR A 160 3.52 -13.87 6.17
#